data_AF-A0A519P4C6-F1
#
_entry.id   AF-A0A519P4C6-F1
#
_cell.length_a   1.000
_cell.length_b   1.000
_cell.length_c   1.000
_cell.angle_alpha   90.00
_cell.angle_beta   90.00
_cell.angle_gamma   90.00
#
_symmetry.space_group_name_H-M   'P 1'
#
loop_
_entity.id
_entity.type
_entity.pdbx_description
1 polymer ?
#
loop_
_entity_poly.entity_id
_entity_poly.type
_entity_poly.pdbx_seq_one_letter_code
_entity_poly.pdbx_strand_id
1 'polypeptide(L)' 'MVAGIELGGTKSICVLGTGPDDIRAEARIATTDPVTTLDAVDEVMRRWHDKHSFKAVGVASFGPLQLDPASPDY' A
#
# COMPACT_ATOMS: atom_id res chain seq x y z
N MET A 1 3.29 -12.34 -7.64
CA MET A 1 2.57 -11.71 -6.51
C MET A 1 2.47 -10.22 -6.75
N VAL A 2 1.47 -9.62 -6.15
CA VAL A 2 1.24 -8.17 -6.08
C VAL A 2 1.02 -7.78 -4.62
N ALA A 3 1.38 -6.55 -4.28
CA ALA A 3 1.02 -5.95 -3.00
C ALA A 3 -0.16 -4.99 -3.21
N GLY A 4 -1.01 -4.85 -2.19
CA GLY A 4 -2.12 -3.91 -2.14
C GLY A 4 -2.03 -3.06 -0.89
N ILE A 5 -2.39 -1.77 -1.01
CA ILE A 5 -2.48 -0.82 0.09
C ILE A 5 -3.88 -0.20 0.06
N GLU A 6 -4.60 -0.26 1.17
CA GLU A 6 -5.79 0.53 1.42
C GLU A 6 -5.42 1.65 2.40
N LEU A 7 -5.57 2.91 1.98
CA LEU A 7 -5.34 4.10 2.79
C LEU A 7 -6.66 4.60 3.37
N GLY A 8 -6.92 4.28 4.63
CA GLY A 8 -8.12 4.71 5.35
C GLY A 8 -7.81 5.75 6.44
N GLY A 9 -8.83 6.48 6.89
CA GLY A 9 -8.66 7.55 7.89
C GLY A 9 -8.34 7.07 9.31
N THR A 10 -8.65 5.81 9.64
CA THR A 10 -8.38 5.23 10.97
C THR A 10 -7.31 4.14 10.91
N LYS A 11 -7.24 3.43 9.79
CA LYS A 11 -6.27 2.37 9.56
C LYS A 11 -5.89 2.35 8.09
N SER A 12 -4.66 1.95 7.84
CA SER A 12 -4.22 1.51 6.52
C SER A 12 -4.01 0.00 6.56
N ILE A 13 -4.37 -0.69 5.47
CA ILE A 13 -4.24 -2.14 5.35
C ILE A 13 -3.29 -2.43 4.20
N CYS A 14 -2.29 -3.28 4.44
CA CYS A 14 -1.43 -3.81 3.39
C CYS A 14 -1.74 -5.30 3.21
N VAL A 15 -1.72 -5.77 1.97
CA VAL A 15 -1.86 -7.20 1.64
C VAL A 15 -0.82 -7.61 0.60
N LEU A 16 -0.37 -8.86 0.65
CA LEU A 16 0.46 -9.50 -0.37
C LEU A 16 -0.22 -10.78 -0.84
N GLY A 17 -0.35 -10.98 -2.14
CA GLY A 17 -1.03 -12.16 -2.65
C GLY A 17 -0.83 -12.42 -4.14
N THR A 18 -1.48 -13.47 -4.64
CA THR A 18 -1.59 -13.73 -6.09
C THR A 18 -2.98 -13.42 -6.65
N GLY A 19 -3.97 -13.20 -5.77
CA GLY A 19 -5.34 -12.85 -6.10
C GLY A 19 -6.19 -12.68 -4.83
N PRO A 20 -7.47 -12.33 -4.95
CA PRO A 20 -8.37 -12.11 -3.82
C PRO A 20 -8.55 -13.35 -2.93
N ASP A 21 -8.48 -14.55 -3.52
CA ASP A 21 -8.62 -15.83 -2.81
C ASP A 21 -7.28 -16.34 -2.23
N ASP A 22 -6.18 -15.60 -2.40
CA ASP A 22 -4.83 -16.04 -2.05
C ASP A 22 -4.00 -14.93 -1.41
N ILE A 23 -4.37 -14.56 -0.18
CA ILE A 23 -3.63 -13.61 0.66
C ILE A 23 -2.55 -14.35 1.45
N ARG A 24 -1.28 -13.97 1.21
CA ARG A 24 -0.08 -14.58 1.81
C ARG A 24 0.44 -13.82 3.02
N ALA A 25 0.19 -12.52 3.07
CA ALA A 25 0.49 -11.69 4.22
C ALA A 25 -0.49 -10.50 4.28
N GLU A 26 -0.76 -10.06 5.49
CA GLU A 26 -1.56 -8.87 5.78
C GLU A 26 -0.88 -8.09 6.90
N ALA A 27 -0.93 -6.76 6.83
CA ALA A 27 -0.52 -5.88 7.90
C ALA A 27 -1.56 -4.77 8.08
N ARG A 28 -1.87 -4.46 9.34
CA ARG A 28 -2.75 -3.36 9.72
C ARG A 28 -1.94 -2.29 10.44
N ILE A 29 -2.00 -1.07 9.92
CA ILE A 29 -1.28 0.09 10.44
C ILE A 29 -2.31 1.10 10.93
N ALA A 30 -2.10 1.68 12.11
CA ALA A 30 -2.94 2.79 12.57
C ALA A 30 -2.63 4.03 11.74
N THR A 31 -3.66 4.70 11.22
CA THR A 31 -3.46 5.97 10.50
C THR A 31 -3.24 7.08 11.52
N THR A 32 -2.09 7.75 11.43
CA THR A 32 -1.73 8.89 12.29
C THR A 32 -1.52 10.14 11.42
N ASP A 33 -0.29 10.63 11.32
CA ASP A 33 0.14 11.64 10.37
C ASP A 33 0.67 10.99 9.08
N PRO A 34 0.73 11.72 7.96
CA PRO A 34 1.14 11.17 6.68
C PRO A 34 2.54 10.55 6.68
N VAL A 35 3.52 11.17 7.35
CA VAL A 35 4.91 10.70 7.34
C VAL A 35 5.01 9.39 8.09
N THR A 36 4.55 9.37 9.34
CA THR A 36 4.60 8.15 10.17
C THR A 36 3.80 7.00 9.55
N THR A 37 2.63 7.28 8.97
CA THR A 37 1.79 6.25 8.35
C THR A 37 2.46 5.67 7.10
N LEU A 38 3.00 6.52 6.21
CA LEU A 38 3.63 6.07 4.98
C LEU A 38 4.97 5.38 5.21
N ASP A 39 5.75 5.80 6.20
CA ASP A 39 7.00 5.12 6.59
C ASP A 39 6.71 3.69 7.07
N ALA A 40 5.67 3.50 7.88
CA ALA A 40 5.25 2.18 8.34
C ALA A 40 4.76 1.29 7.17
N VAL A 41 4.10 1.88 6.17
CA VAL A 41 3.69 1.17 4.95
C VAL A 41 4.92 0.77 4.12
N ASP A 42 5.87 1.68 3.90
CA ASP A 42 7.11 1.39 3.15
C ASP A 42 7.93 0.29 3.82
N GLU A 43 8.03 0.30 5.15
CA GLU A 43 8.72 -0.76 5.90
C GLU A 43 8.10 -2.15 5.64
N VAL A 44 6.76 -2.23 5.63
CA VAL A 44 6.04 -3.47 5.28
C VAL A 44 6.33 -3.89 3.85
N MET A 45 6.29 -2.95 2.89
CA MET A 45 6.53 -3.22 1.47
C MET A 45 7.95 -3.74 1.23
N ARG A 46 8.97 -3.09 1.80
CA ARG A 46 10.37 -3.53 1.70
C ARG A 46 10.57 -4.92 2.24
N ARG A 47 10.08 -5.17 3.46
CA ARG A 47 10.17 -6.49 4.11
C ARG A 47 9.55 -7.59 3.26
N TRP A 48 8.41 -7.33 2.63
CA TRP A 48 7.74 -8.28 1.74
C TRP A 48 8.46 -8.42 0.40
N HIS A 49 8.98 -7.33 -0.17
CA HIS A 49 9.72 -7.37 -1.42
C HIS A 49 11.01 -8.18 -1.28
N ASP A 50 11.78 -7.95 -0.21
CA ASP A 50 13.04 -8.65 0.07
C ASP A 50 12.83 -10.16 0.25
N LYS A 51 11.73 -10.55 0.91
CA LYS A 51 11.45 -11.96 1.24
C LYS A 51 10.76 -12.74 0.11
N HIS A 52 9.84 -12.09 -0.61
CA HIS A 52 8.91 -12.78 -1.50
C HIS A 52 8.95 -12.26 -2.95
N SER A 53 9.44 -11.03 -3.15
CA SER A 53 9.31 -10.25 -4.38
C SER A 53 7.85 -10.08 -4.85
N PHE A 54 7.51 -8.92 -5.38
CA PHE A 54 6.23 -8.70 -6.04
C PHE A 54 6.41 -7.75 -7.22
N LYS A 55 5.50 -7.86 -8.20
CA LYS A 55 5.65 -7.19 -9.49
C LYS A 55 4.98 -5.82 -9.56
N ALA A 56 4.04 -5.54 -8.66
CA ALA A 56 3.26 -4.31 -8.65
C ALA A 56 2.69 -4.04 -7.26
N VAL A 57 2.36 -2.76 -7.03
CA VAL A 57 1.61 -2.28 -5.87
C VAL A 57 0.31 -1.63 -6.37
N GLY A 58 -0.83 -2.05 -5.85
CA GLY A 58 -2.10 -1.36 -6.02
C GLY A 58 -2.39 -0.48 -4.80
N VAL A 59 -2.95 0.72 -5.02
CA VAL A 59 -3.31 1.64 -3.94
C VAL A 59 -4.79 2.01 -4.06
N ALA A 60 -5.54 1.80 -2.98
CA ALA A 60 -6.92 2.24 -2.81
C ALA A 60 -6.95 3.40 -1.82
N SER A 61 -7.58 4.51 -2.19
CA SER A 61 -7.69 5.71 -1.35
C SER A 61 -8.97 6.48 -1.69
N PHE A 62 -9.49 7.24 -0.72
CA PHE A 62 -10.70 8.06 -0.88
C PHE A 62 -10.49 9.31 -1.76
N GLY A 63 -9.24 9.78 -1.90
CA GLY A 63 -8.89 10.92 -2.74
C GLY A 63 -9.07 12.32 -2.12
N PRO A 64 -8.91 13.40 -2.92
CA PRO A 64 -8.67 13.39 -4.36
C PRO A 64 -7.32 12.75 -4.72
N LEU A 65 -7.25 12.08 -5.88
CA LEU A 65 -6.01 11.51 -6.41
C LEU A 65 -5.66 12.22 -7.70
N GLN A 66 -4.43 12.75 -7.78
CA GLN A 66 -3.85 13.19 -9.04
C GLN A 66 -3.27 11.97 -9.74
N LEU A 67 -3.97 11.48 -10.76
CA LEU A 67 -3.56 10.29 -11.51
C LEU A 67 -3.05 10.62 -12.91
N ASP A 68 -3.17 11.87 -13.34
CA ASP A 68 -2.70 12.32 -14.65
C ASP A 68 -1.18 12.60 -14.61
N PRO A 69 -0.33 11.78 -15.27
CA PRO A 69 1.11 11.99 -15.31
C PRO A 69 1.53 13.27 -16.05
N ALA A 70 0.61 13.91 -16.79
CA ALA A 70 0.86 15.18 -17.46
C ALA A 70 0.52 16.40 -16.58
N SER A 71 -0.08 16.20 -15.39
CA SER A 71 -0.38 17.31 -14.49
C SER A 71 0.91 17.95 -13.96
N PRO A 72 0.97 19.29 -13.80
CA PRO A 72 2.14 19.96 -13.22
C PRO A 72 2.48 19.53 -11.79
N ASP A 73 1.52 18.93 -11.09
CA ASP A 73 1.61 18.50 -9.69
C ASP A 73 1.45 16.97 -9.50
N TYR A 74 1.80 16.18 -10.53
CA TYR A 74 1.88 14.71 -10.44
C TYR A 74 3.01 14.22 -9.52
#